data_AF-A0A3N5Q6X0-F1
#
_entry.id   AF-A0A3N5Q6X0-F1
#
_cell.length_a   1.000
_cell.length_b   1.000
_cell.length_c   1.000
_cell.angle_alpha   90.00
_cell.angle_beta   90.00
_cell.angle_gamma   90.00
#
_symmetry.space_group_name_H-M   'P 1'
#
loop_
_entity.id
_entity.type
_entity.pdbx_description
1 polymer ?
#
loop_
_entity_poly.entity_id
_entity_poly.type
_entity_poly.pdbx_seq_one_letter_code
_entity_poly.pdbx_strand_id
1 'polypeptide(L)' 'EQRTDLVPDFVKAIVRQGVSFMPQFRKTEISDADLEALAAYLARNNPTSAASASSE' A
#
# COMPACT_ATOMS: atom_id res chain seq x y z
N GLU A 1 5.31 8.52 -14.24
CA GLU A 1 4.91 9.37 -13.11
C GLU A 1 5.04 8.57 -11.82
N GLN A 2 5.87 9.00 -10.88
CA GLN A 2 6.09 8.29 -9.62
C GLN A 2 5.00 8.73 -8.63
N ARG A 3 4.14 7.80 -8.21
CA ARG A 3 3.04 8.10 -7.28
C ARG A 3 3.56 8.32 -5.86
N THR A 4 4.08 9.51 -5.57
CA THR A 4 4.58 9.93 -4.26
C THR A 4 3.51 10.00 -3.15
N ASP A 5 2.23 9.98 -3.52
CA ASP A 5 1.08 10.12 -2.60
C ASP A 5 0.46 8.79 -2.18
N LEU A 6 1.19 7.66 -2.30
CA LEU A 6 0.70 6.37 -1.84
C LEU A 6 0.74 6.28 -0.30
N VAL A 7 -0.31 6.82 0.34
CA VAL A 7 -0.53 6.75 1.79
C VAL A 7 -1.01 5.33 2.16
N PRO A 8 -0.47 4.71 3.23
CA PRO A 8 -0.86 3.36 3.64
C PRO A 8 -2.36 3.24 3.93
N ASP A 9 -2.99 4.30 4.45
CA ASP A 9 -4.44 4.36 4.68
C ASP A 9 -5.24 4.32 3.37
N PHE A 10 -4.75 5.01 2.33
CA PHE A 10 -5.35 4.98 1.00
C PHE A 10 -5.25 3.59 0.34
N VAL A 11 -4.12 2.91 0.53
CA VAL A 11 -3.95 1.51 0.09
C VAL A 11 -4.95 0.60 0.82
N LYS A 12 -5.06 0.74 2.15
CA LYS A 12 -6.03 0.00 2.96
C LYS A 12 -7.46 0.22 2.46
N ALA A 13 -7.83 1.46 2.15
CA ALA A 13 -9.14 1.81 1.60
C ALA A 13 -9.37 1.16 0.22
N ILE A 14 -8.43 1.28 -0.72
CA ILE A 14 -8.59 0.66 -2.05
C ILE A 14 -8.73 -0.85 -1.98
N VAL A 15 -7.91 -1.53 -1.17
CA VAL A 15 -7.97 -3.00 -1.06
C VAL A 15 -9.30 -3.45 -0.45
N ARG A 16 -9.85 -2.69 0.51
CA ARG A 16 -11.14 -3.03 1.16
C ARG A 16 -12.38 -2.65 0.38
N GLN A 17 -12.32 -1.54 -0.34
CA GLN A 17 -13.49 -0.96 -1.00
C GLN A 17 -13.49 -1.25 -2.51
N GLY A 18 -12.34 -1.62 -3.07
CA GLY A 18 -12.12 -1.63 -4.51
C GLY A 18 -12.01 -0.21 -5.06
N VAL A 19 -11.46 -0.07 -6.26
CA VAL A 19 -11.46 1.21 -6.97
C VAL A 19 -11.61 0.99 -8.47
N SER A 20 -12.57 1.69 -9.06
CA SER A 20 -12.82 1.66 -10.52
C SER A 20 -12.96 0.23 -11.06
N PHE A 21 -11.91 -0.34 -11.66
CA PHE A 21 -11.87 -1.69 -12.22
C PHE A 21 -11.24 -2.75 -11.31
N MET A 22 -10.75 -2.37 -10.12
CA MET A 22 -10.17 -3.30 -9.15
C MET A 22 -11.26 -3.77 -8.17
N PRO A 23 -11.55 -5.08 -8.09
CA PRO A 23 -12.50 -5.61 -7.12
C PRO A 23 -11.96 -5.48 -5.69
N GLN A 24 -12.87 -5.41 -4.72
CA GLN A 24 -12.53 -5.42 -3.30
C GLN A 24 -12.00 -6.78 -2.86
N PHE A 25 -11.03 -6.80 -1.96
CA PHE A 25 -10.54 -8.01 -1.30
C PHE A 25 -11.23 -8.19 0.06
N ARG A 26 -11.65 -9.41 0.37
CA ARG A 26 -12.26 -9.72 1.66
C ARG A 26 -11.19 -9.92 2.74
N LYS A 27 -11.59 -9.71 4.00
CA LYS A 27 -10.77 -9.99 5.20
C LYS A 27 -10.30 -11.44 5.30
N THR A 28 -11.02 -12.35 4.66
CA THR A 28 -10.67 -13.78 4.58
C THR A 28 -9.55 -14.06 3.58
N GLU A 29 -9.34 -13.18 2.61
CA GLU A 29 -8.32 -13.31 1.57
C GLU A 29 -7.06 -12.52 1.94
N ILE A 30 -7.23 -11.36 2.58
CA ILE A 30 -6.14 -10.53 3.09
C ILE A 30 -6.44 -10.19 4.55
N SER A 31 -5.61 -10.71 5.46
CA SER A 31 -5.68 -10.39 6.88
C SER A 31 -5.25 -8.95 7.14
N ASP A 32 -5.66 -8.37 8.27
CA ASP A 32 -5.26 -7.01 8.65
C ASP A 32 -3.73 -6.87 8.77
N ALA A 33 -3.02 -7.95 9.15
CA ALA A 33 -1.56 -7.99 9.22
C ALA A 33 -0.89 -7.95 7.82
N ASP A 34 -1.38 -8.75 6.88
CA ASP A 34 -0.88 -8.75 5.49
C ASP A 34 -1.18 -7.44 4.78
N LEU A 35 -2.36 -6.87 5.05
CA LEU A 35 -2.75 -5.57 4.50
C LEU A 35 -1.82 -4.46 5.00
N GLU A 36 -1.44 -4.49 6.28
CA GLU A 36 -0.50 -3.54 6.85
C GLU A 36 0.92 -3.71 6.29
N ALA A 37 1.39 -4.95 6.15
CA ALA A 37 2.67 -5.25 5.51
C ALA A 37 2.69 -4.78 4.05
N LEU A 38 1.61 -4.98 3.30
CA LEU A 38 1.47 -4.51 1.92
C LEU A 38 1.43 -2.98 1.83
N ALA A 39 0.68 -2.33 2.71
CA ALA A 39 0.61 -0.88 2.77
C ALA A 39 1.99 -0.25 3.11
N ALA A 40 2.72 -0.84 4.07
CA ALA A 40 4.07 -0.44 4.40
C ALA A 40 5.06 -0.71 3.25
N TYR A 41 4.95 -1.86 2.60
CA TYR A 41 5.78 -2.23 1.45
C TYR A 41 5.59 -1.27 0.28
N LEU A 42 4.34 -0.91 -0.04
CA LEU A 42 4.04 0.00 -1.13
C LEU A 42 4.46 1.44 -0.79
N ALA A 43 4.28 1.86 0.47
CA ALA A 43 4.75 3.16 0.94
C ALA A 43 6.28 3.28 0.95
N ARG A 44 7.03 2.19 1.18
CA ARG A 44 8.50 2.21 1.19
C ARG A 44 9.12 2.58 -0.16
N ASN A 45 8.41 2.33 -1.26
CA ASN A 45 8.92 2.60 -2.61
C ASN A 45 8.58 4.02 -3.09
N ASN A 46 8.01 4.86 -2.20
CA ASN A 46 7.93 6.30 -2.44
C ASN A 46 9.32 6.91 -2.30
N PRO A 47 9.85 7.59 -3.33
CA PRO A 47 11.18 8.20 -3.30
C PRO A 47 11.33 9.26 -2.19
N THR A 48 10.21 9.85 -1.72
CA THR A 48 10.18 10.78 -0.57
C THR A 48 10.44 10.10 0.78
N SER A 49 10.19 8.79 0.94
CA SER A 49 10.46 8.05 2.19
C SER A 49 11.67 7.11 2.10
N ALA A 50 12.15 6.80 0.89
CA ALA A 50 13.24 5.84 0.63
C ALA A 50 14.65 6.46 0.62
N ALA A 51 14.81 7.78 0.80
CA ALA A 51 16.12 8.44 0.86
C ALA A 51 16.99 8.03 2.07
N SER A 52 16.56 7.05 2.89
CA SER A 52 17.29 6.60 4.08
C SER A 52 17.41 5.08 4.24
N ALA A 53 16.94 4.25 3.30
CA ALA A 53 16.91 2.78 3.48
C ALA A 53 17.51 1.96 2.33
N SER A 54 18.31 2.59 1.46
CA SER A 54 19.15 1.88 0.49
C SER A 54 20.55 2.50 0.46
N SER A 55 21.20 2.50 1.63
CA SER A 55 22.64 2.31 1.72
C SER A 55 22.82 0.97 2.40
N GLU A 56 22.95 -0.09 1.59
CA GLU A 56 23.99 -1.11 1.70
C GLU A 56 23.98 -1.99 0.43
#